data_AF-A0A351EZA5-F1
#
_entry.id   AF-A0A351EZA5-F1
#
_cell.length_a   1.000
_cell.length_b   1.000
_cell.length_c   1.000
_cell.angle_alpha   90.00
_cell.angle_beta   90.00
_cell.angle_gamma   90.00
#
_symmetry.space_group_name_H-M   'P 1'
#
loop_
_entity.id
_entity.type
_entity.pdbx_description
1 polymer ?
#
loop_
_entity_poly.entity_id
_entity_poly.type
_entity_poly.pdbx_seq_one_letter_code
_entity_poly.pdbx_strand_id
1 'polypeptide(L)' 'ESVLTDLEQTVKSDQRKIFYPLREIDYFKSFRIKLNTIIWPNEADFAPEFLLKLGRQQKTENYLIQNLE' A
#
# COMPACT_ATOMS: atom_id res chain seq x y z
N GLU A 1 -11.81 7.04 -11.04
CA GLU A 1 -11.35 5.63 -11.14
C GLU A 1 -11.00 5.15 -9.75
N SER A 2 -11.24 3.88 -9.45
CA SER A 2 -10.88 3.27 -8.17
C SER A 2 -10.13 1.98 -8.45
N VAL A 3 -9.09 1.71 -7.66
CA VAL A 3 -8.27 0.51 -7.77
C VAL A 3 -8.05 -0.06 -6.38
N LEU A 4 -8.02 -1.40 -6.29
CA LEU A 4 -7.58 -2.09 -5.08
C LEU A 4 -6.05 -2.09 -5.08
N THR A 5 -5.47 -1.70 -3.96
CA THR A 5 -4.00 -1.66 -3.79
C THR A 5 -3.61 -2.53 -2.61
N ASP A 6 -2.79 -3.53 -2.86
CA ASP A 6 -2.17 -4.37 -1.83
C ASP A 6 -0.85 -3.72 -1.36
N LEU A 7 -0.71 -3.50 -0.05
CA LEU A 7 0.47 -2.90 0.57
C LEU A 7 1.38 -3.90 1.29
N GLU A 8 1.02 -5.18 1.36
CA GLU A 8 1.75 -6.18 2.15
C GLU A 8 3.22 -6.27 1.71
N GLN A 9 3.45 -6.45 0.41
CA GLN A 9 4.81 -6.52 -0.14
C GLN A 9 5.55 -5.19 -0.02
N THR A 10 4.86 -4.06 -0.22
CA THR A 10 5.45 -2.72 -0.05
C THR A 10 5.99 -2.52 1.36
N VAL A 11 5.22 -2.89 2.38
CA VAL A 11 5.60 -2.73 3.79
C VAL A 11 6.64 -3.76 4.24
N LYS A 12 6.56 -5.01 3.75
CA LYS A 12 7.50 -6.08 4.11
C LYS A 12 8.88 -5.93 3.47
N SER A 13 8.95 -5.45 2.22
CA SER A 13 10.21 -5.30 1.49
C SER A 13 10.99 -4.04 1.85
N ASP A 14 10.31 -2.99 2.34
CA ASP A 14 10.96 -1.74 2.70
C ASP A 14 11.79 -1.87 3.99
N GLN A 15 13.06 -1.48 3.92
CA GLN A 15 14.02 -1.58 5.02
C GLN A 15 14.00 -0.37 5.95
N ARG A 16 13.24 0.69 5.62
CA ARG A 16 13.11 1.85 6.50
C ARG A 16 12.29 1.47 7.73
N LYS A 17 12.84 1.74 8.92
CA LYS A 17 12.23 1.41 10.22
C LYS A 17 10.80 1.95 10.39
N ILE A 18 10.46 3.02 9.68
CA ILE A 18 9.12 3.62 9.67
C ILE A 18 8.02 2.64 9.19
N PHE A 19 8.36 1.62 8.38
CA PHE A 19 7.40 0.61 7.91
C PHE A 19 7.34 -0.64 8.78
N TYR A 20 8.26 -0.80 9.74
CA TYR A 20 8.31 -2.03 10.55
C TYR A 20 7.03 -2.23 11.37
N PRO A 21 6.45 -1.19 12.03
CA PRO A 21 5.19 -1.35 12.75
C PRO A 21 4.01 -1.75 11.85
N LEU A 22 4.02 -1.35 10.57
CA LEU A 22 2.92 -1.63 9.63
C LEU A 22 2.86 -3.11 9.23
N ARG A 23 3.84 -3.94 9.61
CA ARG A 23 3.83 -5.40 9.39
C ARG A 23 2.92 -6.13 10.37
N GLU A 24 2.61 -5.50 11.50
CA GLU A 24 1.65 -6.02 12.48
C GLU A 24 0.23 -5.63 12.08
N ILE A 25 -0.67 -6.61 11.93
CA ILE A 25 -2.00 -6.39 11.34
C ILE A 25 -2.85 -5.40 12.14
N ASP A 26 -2.79 -5.43 13.46
CA ASP A 26 -3.57 -4.54 14.32
C ASP A 26 -3.04 -3.10 14.27
N TYR A 27 -1.72 -2.94 14.14
CA TYR A 27 -1.12 -1.64 13.89
C TYR A 27 -1.45 -1.14 12.48
N PHE A 28 -1.39 -2.01 11.48
CA PHE A 28 -1.73 -1.68 10.09
C PHE A 28 -3.15 -1.12 9.98
N LYS A 29 -4.13 -1.67 10.72
CA LYS A 29 -5.51 -1.18 10.74
C LYS A 29 -5.69 0.20 11.40
N SER A 30 -4.68 0.75 12.08
CA SER A 30 -4.79 2.01 12.82
C SER A 30 -4.62 3.29 11.98
N PHE A 31 -4.59 3.17 10.65
CA PHE A 31 -4.46 4.32 9.76
C PHE A 31 -5.66 5.26 9.85
N ARG A 32 -5.43 6.52 9.49
CA ARG A 32 -6.45 7.56 9.35
C ARG A 32 -6.16 8.41 8.11
N ILE A 33 -7.13 9.18 7.65
CA ILE A 33 -6.92 10.12 6.55
C ILE A 33 -6.52 11.49 7.14
N LYS A 34 -5.43 12.08 6.63
CA LYS A 34 -5.01 13.45 6.93
C LYS A 34 -4.54 14.10 5.63
N LEU A 35 -5.11 15.26 5.27
CA LEU A 35 -4.77 15.99 4.04
C LEU A 35 -4.79 15.10 2.77
N ASN A 36 -5.83 14.27 2.62
CA ASN A 36 -6.01 13.29 1.53
C ASN A 36 -5.00 12.14 1.47
N THR A 37 -4.14 12.01 2.48
CA THR A 37 -3.13 10.95 2.59
C THR A 37 -3.53 9.97 3.71
N ILE A 38 -3.31 8.67 3.51
CA ILE A 38 -3.43 7.71 4.62
C ILE A 38 -2.18 7.77 5.48
N ILE A 39 -2.35 7.91 6.80
CA ILE A 39 -1.26 8.10 7.76
C ILE A 39 -1.46 7.22 8.99
N TRP A 40 -0.35 6.67 9.50
CA TRP A 40 -0.29 5.88 10.73
C TRP A 40 0.16 6.70 11.94
N PRO A 41 -0.01 6.19 13.19
CA PRO A 41 0.46 6.87 14.40
C PRO A 41 1.96 7.20 14.41
N ASN A 42 2.79 6.41 13.73
CA ASN A 42 4.23 6.64 13.59
C ASN A 42 4.60 7.55 12.41
N GLU A 43 3.65 8.28 11.83
CA GLU A 43 3.88 9.21 10.71
C GLU A 43 4.24 8.56 9.37
N ALA A 44 4.24 7.22 9.27
CA ALA A 44 4.26 6.55 7.97
C ALA A 44 3.02 6.96 7.17
N ASP A 45 3.20 7.27 5.89
CA ASP A 45 2.13 7.75 5.05
C ASP A 45 2.21 7.21 3.61
N PHE A 46 1.05 7.12 2.97
CA PHE A 46 0.95 6.84 1.54
C PHE A 46 -0.02 7.82 0.90
N ALA A 47 0.51 8.65 0.01
CA ALA A 47 -0.27 9.61 -0.75
C ALA A 47 -1.17 8.90 -1.79
N PRO A 48 -2.32 9.47 -2.15
CA PRO A 48 -3.29 8.82 -3.04
C PRO A 48 -2.73 8.51 -4.43
N GLU A 49 -1.82 9.34 -4.96
CA GLU A 49 -1.15 9.13 -6.24
C GLU A 49 -0.22 7.91 -6.23
N PHE A 50 0.44 7.65 -5.09
CA PHE A 50 1.25 6.44 -4.92
C PHE A 50 0.36 5.19 -4.91
N LEU A 51 -0.73 5.23 -4.13
CA LEU A 51 -1.69 4.11 -4.04
C LEU A 51 -2.32 3.80 -5.41
N LEU A 52 -2.73 4.83 -6.16
CA LEU A 52 -3.32 4.67 -7.49
C LEU A 52 -2.32 4.09 -8.49
N LYS A 53 -1.07 4.56 -8.48
CA LYS A 53 -0.01 4.02 -9.35
C LYS A 53 0.26 2.55 -9.04
N LEU A 54 0.43 2.21 -7.77
CA LEU A 54 0.71 0.84 -7.32
C LEU A 54 -0.44 -0.11 -7.68
N GLY A 55 -1.69 0.26 -7.39
CA GLY A 55 -2.84 -0.58 -7.71
C GLY A 55 -3.01 -0.80 -9.22
N ARG A 56 -2.71 0.21 -10.06
CA ARG A 56 -2.73 0.05 -11.52
C ARG A 56 -1.64 -0.91 -12.02
N GLN A 57 -0.44 -0.85 -11.44
CA GLN A 57 0.64 -1.79 -11.74
C GLN A 57 0.24 -3.22 -11.38
N GLN A 58 -0.24 -3.44 -10.16
CA GLN A 58 -0.73 -4.75 -9.69
C GLN A 58 -1.87 -5.29 -10.57
N LYS A 59 -2.83 -4.44 -10.94
CA LYS A 59 -3.92 -4.83 -11.85
C LYS A 59 -3.40 -5.26 -13.23
N THR A 60 -2.39 -4.58 -13.75
CA THR A 60 -1.79 -4.89 -15.05
C THR A 60 -1.02 -6.20 -14.99
N GLU A 61 -0.19 -6.38 -13.96
CA GLU A 61 0.57 -7.62 -13.72
C GLU A 61 -0.36 -8.82 -13.57
N ASN A 62 -1.43 -8.69 -12.78
CA ASN A 62 -2.44 -9.74 -12.62
C ASN A 62 -3.13 -10.10 -13.94
N TYR A 63 -3.48 -9.09 -14.75
CA TYR A 63 -4.05 -9.34 -16.08
C TYR A 63 -3.06 -10.08 -16.98
N LEU A 64 -1.79 -9.69 -16.99
CA LEU A 64 -0.78 -10.37 -17.80
C LEU A 64 -0.59 -11.83 -17.36
N ILE A 65 -0.48 -12.09 -16.05
CA ILE A 65 -0.33 -13.44 -15.50
C ILE A 65 -1.53 -14.33 -15.87
N GLN A 66 -2.76 -13.81 -15.74
CA GLN A 66 -3.99 -14.56 -16.07
C GLN A 66 -4.15 -14.89 -17.56
N ASN A 67 -3.48 -14.17 -18.46
CA ASN A 67 -3.56 -14.39 -19.91
C ASN A 67 -2.31 -15.06 -20.50
N LEU A 68 -1.37 -15.48 -19.65
CA LEU A 68 -0.18 -16.26 -20.01
C LEU A 68 -0.33 -17.77 -19.68
N GLU A 69 -1.44 -18.16 -19.04
CA GLU A 69 -1.89 -19.55 -18.86
C GLU A 69 -2.88 -19.95 -19.97
#